data_AF-G4H9M8-F1
#
_entry.id   AF-G4H9M8-F1
#
_cell.length_a   1.000
_cell.length_b   1.000
_cell.length_c   1.000
_cell.angle_alpha   90.00
_cell.angle_beta   90.00
_cell.angle_gamma   90.00
#
_symmetry.space_group_name_H-M   'P 1'
#
loop_
_entity.id
_entity.type
_entity.pdbx_description
1 polymer ?
#
loop_
_entity_poly.entity_id
_entity_poly.type
_entity_poly.pdbx_seq_one_letter_code
_entity_poly.pdbx_strand_id
1 'polypeptide(L)'
;MKYIIGFILLMLLMTGCSGKEANVPDLDNRMSKVFSYELNQVEPEHSEQVRDWLAKARQSGKEGQFFVHSFSNDTDEYVYNYVYKKGASDYEVSFIYNPDDPRSKGSVHVSGINHSANDSFVKIKLINDLSILVNLSDDPIGKKLQDQ
;
A
#
# COMPACT_ATOMS: atom_id res chain seq x y z
N MET A 1 48.30 28.87 -31.00
CA MET A 1 48.12 27.79 -30.00
C MET A 1 47.59 28.28 -28.64
N LYS A 2 46.78 29.36 -28.57
CA LYS A 2 46.10 29.78 -27.31
C LYS A 2 44.58 29.59 -27.35
N TYR A 3 43.99 29.49 -28.54
CA TYR A 3 42.54 29.35 -28.73
C TYR A 3 42.04 27.89 -28.83
N ILE A 4 42.95 26.93 -29.01
CA ILE A 4 42.59 25.50 -29.14
C ILE A 4 42.23 24.89 -27.78
N ILE A 5 42.92 25.33 -26.72
CA ILE A 5 42.70 24.81 -25.35
C ILE A 5 41.33 25.26 -24.81
N GLY A 6 40.86 26.46 -25.16
CA GLY A 6 39.53 26.95 -24.75
C GLY A 6 38.37 26.20 -25.40
N PHE A 7 38.58 25.66 -26.61
CA PHE A 7 37.52 24.97 -27.36
C PHE A 7 37.24 23.55 -26.84
N ILE A 8 38.26 22.89 -26.29
CA ILE A 8 38.14 21.54 -25.71
C ILE A 8 37.41 21.56 -24.36
N LEU A 9 37.59 22.62 -23.56
CA LEU A 9 36.93 22.78 -22.26
C LEU A 9 35.41 23.01 -22.40
N LEU A 10 34.98 23.65 -23.49
CA LEU A 10 33.57 23.96 -23.76
C LEU A 10 32.77 22.71 -24.22
N MET A 11 33.43 21.73 -24.86
CA MET A 11 32.77 20.49 -25.30
C MET A 11 32.49 19.52 -24.15
N LEU A 12 33.28 19.57 -23.06
CA LEU A 12 33.09 18.71 -21.88
C LEU A 12 31.88 19.09 -21.02
N LEU A 13 31.33 20.30 -21.19
CA LEU A 13 30.15 20.77 -20.45
C LEU A 13 28.82 20.42 -21.14
N MET A 14 28.85 19.89 -22.37
CA MET A 14 27.67 19.52 -23.14
C MET A 14 27.30 18.04 -23.04
N THR A 15 28.07 17.23 -22.30
CA THR A 15 27.59 15.93 -21.82
C THR A 15 26.64 16.17 -20.65
N GLY A 16 25.48 16.75 -20.95
CA GLY A 16 24.35 16.65 -20.06
C GLY A 16 24.14 15.17 -19.79
N CYS A 17 24.22 14.78 -18.52
CA CYS A 17 23.53 13.58 -18.06
C CYS A 17 22.06 13.82 -18.39
N SER A 18 21.65 13.48 -19.60
CA SER A 18 20.28 13.10 -19.88
C SER A 18 20.06 11.89 -19.00
N GLY A 19 19.63 12.14 -17.75
CA GLY A 19 19.00 11.14 -16.93
C GLY A 19 17.82 10.66 -17.76
N LYS A 20 18.06 9.61 -18.56
CA LYS A 20 16.99 8.72 -18.97
C LYS A 20 16.40 8.31 -17.62
N GLU A 21 15.24 8.87 -17.28
CA GLU A 21 14.34 8.20 -16.37
C GLU A 21 14.35 6.75 -16.84
N ALA A 22 14.91 5.88 -16.00
CA ALA A 22 14.81 4.46 -16.26
C ALA A 22 13.32 4.25 -16.46
N ASN A 23 12.93 3.84 -17.65
CA ASN A 23 11.56 3.46 -17.95
C ASN A 23 11.35 2.19 -17.13
N VAL A 24 11.03 2.37 -15.84
CA VAL A 24 10.82 1.28 -14.90
C VAL A 24 9.66 0.51 -15.49
N PRO A 25 9.88 -0.73 -15.96
CA PRO A 25 8.81 -1.49 -16.58
C PRO A 25 7.64 -1.57 -15.61
N ASP A 26 6.49 -1.03 -16.03
CA ASP A 26 5.14 -1.18 -15.48
C ASP A 26 5.12 -1.56 -13.99
N LEU A 27 5.57 -0.63 -13.14
CA LEU A 27 5.64 -0.82 -11.69
C LEU A 27 4.26 -1.22 -11.14
N ASP A 28 3.20 -0.62 -11.66
CA ASP A 28 1.81 -0.89 -11.26
C ASP A 28 1.43 -2.36 -11.50
N ASN A 29 1.78 -2.93 -12.64
CA ASN A 29 1.53 -4.35 -12.94
C ASN A 29 2.41 -5.31 -12.14
N ARG A 30 3.61 -4.88 -11.74
CA ARG A 30 4.43 -5.66 -10.80
C ARG A 30 3.84 -5.61 -9.39
N MET A 31 3.37 -4.44 -8.97
CA MET A 31 2.79 -4.23 -7.64
C MET A 31 1.40 -4.84 -7.50
N SER A 32 0.60 -4.91 -8.56
CA SER A 32 -0.72 -5.57 -8.56
C SER A 32 -0.64 -7.07 -8.26
N LYS A 33 0.53 -7.69 -8.49
CA LYS A 33 0.83 -9.07 -8.09
C LYS A 33 1.24 -9.22 -6.63
N VAL A 34 1.71 -8.14 -6.01
CA VAL A 34 2.11 -8.10 -4.60
C VAL A 34 0.91 -7.76 -3.72
N PHE A 35 0.14 -6.76 -4.14
CA PHE A 35 -0.93 -6.19 -3.34
C PHE A 35 -2.02 -5.59 -4.23
N SER A 36 -3.28 -5.82 -3.87
CA SER A 36 -4.43 -5.07 -4.37
C SER A 36 -5.45 -4.83 -3.27
N TYR A 37 -6.32 -3.84 -3.46
CA TYR A 37 -7.42 -3.59 -2.55
C TYR A 37 -8.70 -3.20 -3.27
N GLU A 38 -9.82 -3.54 -2.65
CA GLU A 38 -11.15 -3.25 -3.18
C GLU A 38 -12.10 -2.88 -2.03
N LEU A 39 -12.92 -1.85 -2.24
CA LEU A 39 -13.92 -1.44 -1.26
C LEU A 39 -15.17 -2.31 -1.37
N ASN A 40 -15.68 -2.73 -0.22
CA ASN A 40 -16.93 -3.48 -0.07
C ASN A 40 -17.04 -4.77 -0.89
N GLN A 41 -15.91 -5.30 -1.36
CA GLN A 41 -15.83 -6.59 -2.05
C GLN A 41 -15.46 -7.70 -1.08
N VAL A 42 -16.02 -8.89 -1.30
CA VAL A 42 -15.72 -10.09 -0.51
C VAL A 42 -15.48 -11.24 -1.48
N GLU A 43 -14.49 -12.09 -1.19
CA GLU A 43 -14.31 -13.30 -1.98
C GLU A 43 -15.50 -14.24 -1.70
N PRO A 44 -16.04 -14.96 -2.71
CA PRO A 44 -17.20 -15.82 -2.53
C PRO A 44 -17.04 -16.82 -1.36
N GLU A 45 -15.86 -17.39 -1.19
CA GLU A 45 -15.50 -18.34 -0.14
C GLU A 45 -15.45 -17.71 1.27
N HIS A 46 -15.23 -16.40 1.39
CA HIS A 46 -15.13 -15.70 2.67
C HIS A 46 -16.46 -15.04 3.08
N SER A 47 -17.48 -15.06 2.21
CA SER A 47 -18.70 -14.25 2.30
C SER A 47 -19.43 -14.36 3.64
N GLU A 48 -19.65 -15.59 4.12
CA GLU A 48 -20.37 -15.82 5.39
C GLU A 48 -19.60 -15.28 6.59
N GLN A 49 -18.32 -15.64 6.71
CA GLN A 49 -17.47 -15.27 7.84
C GLN A 49 -17.22 -13.76 7.88
N VAL A 50 -16.98 -13.12 6.74
CA VAL A 50 -16.80 -11.67 6.64
C VAL A 50 -18.08 -10.92 6.99
N ARG A 51 -19.25 -11.40 6.53
CA ARG A 51 -20.54 -10.79 6.87
C ARG A 51 -20.77 -10.82 8.38
N ASP A 52 -20.54 -11.96 9.01
CA ASP A 52 -20.75 -12.13 10.45
C ASP A 52 -19.76 -11.32 11.28
N TRP A 53 -18.48 -11.30 10.88
CA TRP A 53 -17.47 -10.46 11.47
C TRP A 53 -17.83 -8.97 11.36
N LEU A 54 -18.20 -8.50 10.17
CA LEU A 54 -18.53 -7.10 9.91
C LEU A 54 -19.77 -6.66 10.69
N ALA A 55 -20.78 -7.53 10.81
CA ALA A 55 -21.95 -7.26 11.64
C ALA A 55 -21.57 -7.05 13.11
N LYS A 56 -20.71 -7.90 13.67
CA LYS A 56 -20.21 -7.77 15.04
C LYS A 56 -19.37 -6.50 15.23
N ALA A 57 -18.48 -6.20 14.29
CA ALA A 57 -17.64 -5.00 14.32
C ALA A 57 -18.49 -3.72 14.32
N ARG A 58 -19.51 -3.64 13.47
CA ARG A 58 -20.46 -2.51 13.42
C ARG A 58 -21.24 -2.32 14.72
N GLN A 59 -21.72 -3.41 15.31
CA GLN A 59 -22.52 -3.36 16.54
C GLN A 59 -21.68 -3.01 17.78
N SER A 60 -20.48 -3.59 17.90
CA SER A 60 -19.68 -3.50 19.13
C SER A 60 -18.64 -2.37 19.13
N GLY A 61 -18.25 -1.87 17.95
CA GLY A 61 -17.17 -0.91 17.84
C GLY A 61 -17.52 0.48 18.37
N LYS A 62 -16.49 1.18 18.85
CA LYS A 62 -16.53 2.63 19.09
C LYS A 62 -16.02 3.37 17.86
N GLU A 63 -16.45 4.61 17.69
CA GLU A 63 -16.00 5.49 16.61
C GLU A 63 -14.47 5.53 16.54
N GLY A 64 -13.91 5.39 15.33
CA GLY A 64 -12.47 5.35 15.09
C GLY A 64 -11.77 4.02 15.37
N GLN A 65 -12.46 3.04 15.96
CA GLN A 65 -11.86 1.73 16.25
C GLN A 65 -11.68 0.90 14.97
N PHE A 66 -10.48 0.33 14.81
CA PHE A 66 -10.16 -0.63 13.76
C PHE A 66 -10.50 -2.06 14.15
N PHE A 67 -10.94 -2.82 13.14
CA PHE A 67 -11.20 -4.24 13.17
C PHE A 67 -10.52 -4.86 11.95
N VAL A 68 -9.89 -6.01 12.14
CA VAL A 68 -9.27 -6.78 11.06
C VAL A 68 -9.75 -8.22 11.14
N HIS A 69 -10.04 -8.81 9.98
CA HIS A 69 -10.24 -10.24 9.83
C HIS A 69 -9.39 -10.75 8.68
N SER A 70 -8.64 -11.82 8.94
CA SER A 70 -7.63 -12.31 8.01
C SER A 70 -7.88 -13.77 7.66
N PHE A 71 -7.74 -14.10 6.38
CA PHE A 71 -7.67 -15.46 5.87
C PHE A 71 -6.26 -15.68 5.35
N SER A 72 -5.52 -16.54 6.05
CA SER A 72 -4.19 -17.00 5.65
C SER A 72 -4.09 -18.50 5.83
N ASN A 73 -3.56 -19.17 4.83
CA ASN A 73 -3.17 -20.58 4.89
C ASN A 73 -1.76 -20.68 4.29
N ASP A 74 -0.88 -21.45 4.92
CA ASP A 74 0.53 -21.58 4.54
C ASP A 74 0.72 -22.11 3.10
N THR A 75 -0.30 -22.74 2.52
CA THR A 75 -0.26 -23.27 1.15
C THR A 75 -0.79 -22.32 0.08
N ASP A 76 -1.49 -21.26 0.48
CA ASP A 76 -2.18 -20.39 -0.47
C ASP A 76 -1.23 -19.31 -0.99
N GLU A 77 -1.38 -18.94 -2.26
CA GLU A 77 -0.55 -17.90 -2.90
C GLU A 77 -0.79 -16.52 -2.27
N TYR A 78 -1.99 -16.30 -1.73
CA TYR A 78 -2.43 -15.01 -1.23
C TYR A 78 -2.99 -15.08 0.19
N VAL A 79 -2.82 -13.99 0.92
CA VAL A 79 -3.49 -13.69 2.19
C VAL A 79 -4.52 -12.59 1.93
N TYR A 80 -5.70 -12.74 2.53
CA TYR A 80 -6.77 -11.75 2.45
C TYR A 80 -6.97 -11.11 3.82
N ASN A 81 -6.92 -9.78 3.86
CA ASN A 81 -7.22 -9.00 5.05
C ASN A 81 -8.44 -8.11 4.78
N TYR A 82 -9.46 -8.23 5.62
CA TYR A 82 -10.62 -7.36 5.62
C TYR A 82 -10.45 -6.37 6.77
N VAL A 83 -10.44 -5.08 6.45
CA VAL A 83 -10.25 -4.01 7.42
C VAL A 83 -11.49 -3.13 7.47
N TYR A 84 -12.00 -2.93 8.68
CA TYR A 84 -13.11 -2.03 8.97
C TYR A 84 -12.71 -1.07 10.09
N LYS A 85 -12.82 0.23 9.85
CA LYS A 85 -12.73 1.27 10.87
C LYS A 85 -14.10 1.90 11.03
N LYS A 86 -14.63 1.92 12.26
CA LYS A 86 -15.93 2.52 12.51
C LYS A 86 -15.92 4.01 12.19
N GLY A 87 -16.88 4.44 11.38
CA GLY A 87 -16.97 5.81 10.85
C GLY A 87 -16.14 6.09 9.60
N ALA A 88 -15.36 5.13 9.09
CA ALA A 88 -14.66 5.30 7.82
C ALA A 88 -15.57 4.95 6.65
N SER A 89 -15.76 5.89 5.74
CA SER A 89 -16.51 5.68 4.50
C SER A 89 -15.61 5.31 3.31
N ASP A 90 -14.31 5.55 3.43
CA ASP A 90 -13.31 5.29 2.41
C ASP A 90 -11.96 4.93 3.05
N TYR A 91 -10.99 4.48 2.27
CA TYR A 91 -9.68 4.06 2.74
C TYR A 91 -8.57 4.51 1.80
N GLU A 92 -7.52 5.08 2.38
CA GLU A 92 -6.22 5.16 1.75
C GLU A 92 -5.45 3.88 2.05
N VAL A 93 -4.99 3.18 1.01
CA VAL A 93 -4.15 2.00 1.17
C VAL A 93 -2.89 2.13 0.33
N SER A 94 -1.73 1.92 0.95
CA SER A 94 -0.43 2.11 0.32
C SER A 94 0.52 0.98 0.71
N PHE A 95 1.33 0.50 -0.24
CA PHE A 95 2.42 -0.41 0.06
C PHE A 95 3.73 0.37 0.10
N ILE A 96 4.43 0.31 1.24
CA ILE A 96 5.77 0.86 1.39
C ILE A 96 6.77 -0.28 1.25
N TYR A 97 7.56 -0.25 0.18
CA TYR A 97 8.68 -1.15 -0.01
C TYR A 97 9.88 -0.67 0.80
N ASN A 98 10.49 -1.54 1.61
CA ASN A 98 11.71 -1.23 2.36
C ASN A 98 12.80 -2.26 2.02
N PRO A 99 13.71 -1.98 1.08
CA PRO A 99 14.78 -2.90 0.74
C PRO A 99 15.86 -3.02 1.84
N ASP A 100 15.92 -2.07 2.76
CA ASP A 100 16.97 -1.99 3.78
C ASP A 100 16.64 -2.79 5.05
N ASP A 101 15.39 -3.25 5.21
CA ASP A 101 15.01 -4.14 6.32
C ASP A 101 15.17 -5.62 5.91
N PRO A 102 16.15 -6.35 6.45
CA PRO A 102 16.35 -7.76 6.11
C PRO A 102 15.23 -8.68 6.63
N ARG A 103 14.32 -8.16 7.47
CA ARG A 103 13.22 -8.93 8.08
C ARG A 103 11.86 -8.63 7.44
N SER A 104 11.72 -7.53 6.71
CA SER A 104 10.47 -7.12 6.09
C SER A 104 10.71 -6.66 4.66
N LYS A 105 10.01 -7.27 3.70
CA LYS A 105 10.03 -6.77 2.32
C LYS A 105 9.22 -5.50 2.15
N GLY A 106 8.45 -5.09 3.17
CA GLY A 106 7.63 -3.89 3.13
C GLY A 106 6.38 -4.03 3.99
N SER A 107 5.56 -2.98 3.98
CA SER A 107 4.31 -2.96 4.75
C SER A 107 3.19 -2.28 4.01
N VAL A 108 1.99 -2.82 4.19
CA VAL A 108 0.74 -2.19 3.78
C VAL A 108 0.30 -1.23 4.87
N HIS A 109 0.09 0.01 4.51
CA HIS A 109 -0.50 1.04 5.35
C HIS A 109 -1.96 1.21 4.98
N VAL A 110 -2.83 1.18 5.99
CA VAL A 110 -4.27 1.34 5.83
C VAL A 110 -4.75 2.47 6.71
N SER A 111 -5.34 3.50 6.10
CA SER A 111 -5.89 4.65 6.80
C SER A 111 -7.34 4.88 6.41
N GLY A 112 -8.24 4.84 7.40
CA GLY A 112 -9.67 5.06 7.18
C GLY A 112 -10.00 6.54 7.07
N ILE A 113 -10.73 6.92 6.02
CA ILE A 113 -11.13 8.28 5.70
C ILE A 113 -12.63 8.46 5.96
N ASN A 114 -13.00 9.48 6.72
CA ASN A 114 -14.38 9.81 7.03
C ASN A 114 -14.87 10.96 6.12
N HIS A 115 -15.59 10.59 5.06
CA HIS A 115 -16.21 11.53 4.11
C HIS A 115 -17.74 11.50 4.15
N SER A 116 -18.35 10.45 4.73
CA SER A 116 -19.81 10.27 4.69
C SER A 116 -20.33 9.45 5.86
N ALA A 117 -21.65 9.44 6.05
CA ALA A 117 -22.33 8.72 7.11
C ALA A 117 -22.40 7.18 6.90
N ASN A 118 -22.05 6.69 5.72
CA ASN A 118 -22.11 5.26 5.41
C ASN A 118 -20.72 4.65 5.55
N ASP A 119 -20.53 3.84 6.59
CA ASP A 119 -19.27 3.14 6.79
C ASP A 119 -19.02 2.08 5.70
N SER A 120 -17.77 2.00 5.28
CA SER A 120 -17.24 1.06 4.30
C SER A 120 -16.20 0.14 4.93
N PHE A 121 -15.85 -0.94 4.26
CA PHE A 121 -14.69 -1.78 4.61
C PHE A 121 -13.83 -2.00 3.37
N VAL A 122 -12.56 -2.34 3.58
CA VAL A 122 -11.62 -2.63 2.51
C VAL A 122 -11.15 -4.08 2.57
N LYS A 123 -11.18 -4.76 1.44
CA LYS A 123 -10.50 -6.04 1.22
C LYS A 123 -9.11 -5.74 0.70
N ILE A 124 -8.11 -6.37 1.29
CA ILE A 124 -6.70 -6.28 0.91
C ILE A 124 -6.25 -7.70 0.54
N LYS A 125 -5.86 -7.89 -0.71
CA LYS A 125 -5.24 -9.13 -1.20
C LYS A 125 -3.73 -8.92 -1.25
N LEU A 126 -2.97 -9.80 -0.61
CA LEU A 126 -1.52 -9.74 -0.52
C LEU A 126 -0.92 -11.06 -0.93
N ILE A 127 0.24 -11.05 -1.58
CA ILE A 127 1.09 -12.24 -1.66
C ILE A 127 1.29 -12.81 -0.26
N ASN A 128 1.21 -14.14 -0.13
CA ASN A 128 1.47 -14.83 1.11
C ASN A 128 2.98 -14.84 1.44
N ASP A 129 3.44 -13.70 1.94
CA ASP A 129 4.80 -13.49 2.40
C ASP A 129 4.74 -12.94 3.83
N LEU A 130 5.17 -13.75 4.79
CA LEU A 130 5.15 -13.43 6.22
C LEU A 130 5.99 -12.19 6.59
N SER A 131 6.85 -11.73 5.69
CA SER A 131 7.65 -10.51 5.89
C SER A 131 6.88 -9.22 5.58
N ILE A 132 5.66 -9.31 5.02
CA ILE A 132 4.81 -8.16 4.72
C ILE A 132 3.83 -7.91 5.87
N LEU A 133 3.92 -6.72 6.49
CA LEU A 133 3.08 -6.34 7.62
C LEU A 133 1.90 -5.47 7.19
N VAL A 134 0.75 -5.59 7.86
CA VAL A 134 -0.39 -4.68 7.71
C VAL A 134 -0.43 -3.70 8.89
N ASN A 135 -0.16 -2.44 8.61
CA ASN A 135 -0.08 -1.34 9.55
C ASN A 135 -1.35 -0.47 9.44
N LEU A 136 -2.13 -0.42 10.52
CA LEU A 136 -3.32 0.42 10.61
C LEU A 136 -2.94 1.78 11.19
N SER A 137 -3.47 2.87 10.62
CA SER A 137 -3.11 4.24 11.00
C SER A 137 -4.31 5.17 10.86
N ASP A 138 -4.40 6.16 11.74
CA ASP A 138 -5.31 7.30 11.53
C ASP A 138 -4.72 8.33 10.57
N ASP A 139 -3.38 8.38 10.48
CA ASP A 139 -2.69 9.31 9.61
C ASP A 139 -2.56 8.76 8.18
N PRO A 140 -2.91 9.57 7.16
CA PRO A 140 -2.56 9.29 5.77
C PRO A 140 -1.05 9.15 5.59
N ILE A 141 -0.65 8.39 4.56
CA ILE A 141 0.74 8.09 4.23
C ILE A 141 1.56 9.35 3.97
N GLY A 142 0.94 10.38 3.40
CA GLY A 142 1.61 11.66 3.11
C GLY A 142 2.13 12.37 4.35
N LYS A 143 1.57 12.10 5.54
CA LYS A 143 2.14 12.58 6.80
C LYS A 143 3.31 11.72 7.27
N LYS A 144 3.20 10.39 7.17
CA LYS A 144 4.28 9.47 7.54
C LYS A 144 5.57 9.66 6.74
N LEU A 145 5.44 10.01 5.46
CA LEU A 145 6.60 10.23 4.59
C LEU A 145 7.32 11.56 4.86
N GLN A 146 6.76 12.47 5.68
CA GLN A 146 7.45 13.70 6.09
C GLN A 146 8.39 13.49 7.29
N ASP A 147 8.22 12.38 8.03
CA ASP A 147 9.00 12.05 9.22
C ASP A 147 10.22 11.15 8.92
N GLN A 148 10.50 10.86 7.64
CA GLN A 148 11.65 10.10 7.16
C GLN A 148 12.71 11.03 6.53
#